data_AF-A0A6M0G4L5-F1
#
_entry.id   AF-A0A6M0G4L5-F1
#
_cell.length_a   1.000
_cell.length_b   1.000
_cell.length_c   1.000
_cell.angle_alpha   90.00
_cell.angle_beta   90.00
_cell.angle_gamma   90.00
#
_symmetry.space_group_name_H-M   'P 1'
#
loop_
_entity.id
_entity.type
_entity.pdbx_description
1 polymer ?
#
loop_
_entity_poly.entity_id
_entity_poly.type
_entity_poly.pdbx_seq_one_letter_code
_entity_poly.pdbx_strand_id
1 'polypeptide(L)'
;MGILKADTGDISGAIALLEQSLEIEEGIGNLKGKAMTLQWLGWLAAYAQKDYQTALDYLQQSLDILQHLQSPEAEKVRKIIAKVQQRMN
;
A
#
# COMPACT_ATOMS: atom_id res chain seq x y z
N MET A 1 -26.97 10.75 -2.64
CA MET A 1 -25.99 9.98 -3.44
C MET A 1 -24.66 10.73 -3.70
N GLY A 2 -24.44 11.96 -3.21
CA GLY A 2 -23.25 12.76 -3.55
C GLY A 2 -21.99 12.50 -2.71
N ILE A 3 -22.12 12.17 -1.42
CA ILE A 3 -20.98 12.04 -0.50
C ILE A 3 -20.12 10.81 -0.84
N LEU A 4 -20.76 9.66 -1.09
CA LEU A 4 -20.05 8.41 -1.41
C LEU A 4 -19.22 8.49 -2.70
N LYS A 5 -19.60 9.35 -3.64
CA LYS A 5 -18.94 9.49 -4.95
C LYS A 5 -17.74 10.44 -4.92
N ALA A 6 -17.75 11.42 -4.01
CA ALA A 6 -16.60 12.28 -3.76
C ALA A 6 -15.48 11.47 -3.08
N ASP A 7 -15.83 10.73 -2.02
CA ASP A 7 -14.87 9.88 -1.30
C ASP A 7 -14.23 8.83 -2.21
N THR A 8 -15.02 8.14 -3.06
CA THR A 8 -14.46 7.17 -4.02
C THR A 8 -13.65 7.81 -5.13
N GLY A 9 -14.02 9.02 -5.58
CA GLY A 9 -13.24 9.78 -6.56
C GLY A 9 -11.86 10.17 -6.03
N ASP A 10 -11.81 10.62 -4.78
CA ASP A 10 -10.55 11.00 -4.13
C ASP A 10 -9.66 9.78 -3.86
N ILE A 11 -10.25 8.63 -3.48
CA ILE A 11 -9.52 7.37 -3.31
C ILE A 11 -8.92 6.90 -4.64
N SER A 12 -9.69 6.87 -5.72
CA SER A 12 -9.19 6.47 -7.04
C SER A 12 -8.08 7.40 -7.55
N GLY A 13 -8.23 8.71 -7.34
CA GLY A 13 -7.19 9.69 -7.67
C GLY A 13 -5.90 9.47 -6.86
N ALA A 14 -6.02 9.20 -5.56
CA ALA A 14 -4.87 8.91 -4.71
C ALA A 14 -4.13 7.63 -5.14
N ILE A 15 -4.85 6.57 -5.50
CA ILE A 15 -4.26 5.32 -6.02
C ILE A 15 -3.49 5.60 -7.31
N ALA A 16 -4.09 6.31 -8.27
CA ALA A 16 -3.44 6.61 -9.54
C ALA A 16 -2.15 7.44 -9.37
N LEU A 17 -2.11 8.35 -8.40
CA LEU A 17 -0.90 9.11 -8.06
C LEU A 17 0.18 8.23 -7.41
N LEU A 18 -0.23 7.30 -6.55
CA LEU A 18 0.69 6.35 -5.93
C LEU A 18 1.24 5.34 -6.94
N GLU A 19 0.45 4.87 -7.91
CA GLU A 19 0.92 4.01 -9.00
C GLU A 19 1.95 4.72 -9.90
N GLN A 20 1.71 5.99 -10.24
CA GLN A 20 2.71 6.81 -10.94
C GLN A 20 3.98 7.00 -10.12
N SER A 21 3.84 7.26 -8.81
CA SER A 21 4.99 7.33 -7.91
C SER A 21 5.74 5.99 -7.87
N LEU A 22 5.04 4.86 -7.89
CA LEU A 22 5.65 3.55 -7.88
C LEU A 22 6.53 3.33 -9.12
N GLU A 23 6.02 3.69 -10.30
CA GLU A 23 6.76 3.63 -11.56
C GLU A 23 8.02 4.51 -11.54
N ILE A 24 7.92 5.73 -10.99
CA ILE A 24 9.07 6.64 -10.85
C ILE A 24 10.13 6.05 -9.90
N GLU A 25 9.71 5.60 -8.71
CA GLU A 25 10.63 5.06 -7.71
C GLU A 25 11.32 3.78 -8.21
N GLU A 26 10.62 2.96 -9.00
CA GLU A 26 11.19 1.83 -9.72
C GLU A 26 12.21 2.27 -10.78
N GLY A 27 11.85 3.25 -11.61
CA GLY A 27 12.70 3.76 -12.69
C GLY A 27 14.01 4.39 -12.19
N ILE A 28 14.01 5.00 -11.01
CA ILE A 28 15.22 5.58 -10.39
C ILE A 28 15.92 4.63 -9.42
N GLY A 29 15.38 3.42 -9.18
CA GLY A 29 15.96 2.44 -8.26
C GLY A 29 15.86 2.79 -6.78
N ASN A 30 14.94 3.67 -6.38
CA ASN A 30 14.74 4.04 -4.98
C ASN A 30 13.87 3.01 -4.25
N LEU A 31 14.54 1.99 -3.71
CA LEU A 31 13.89 0.90 -2.99
C LEU A 31 13.09 1.37 -1.77
N LYS A 32 13.58 2.39 -1.04
CA LYS A 32 12.87 2.90 0.14
C LYS A 32 11.58 3.62 -0.26
N GLY A 33 11.63 4.47 -1.29
CA GLY A 33 10.46 5.14 -1.86
C GLY A 33 9.43 4.13 -2.36
N LYS A 34 9.88 3.16 -3.17
CA LYS A 34 9.06 2.02 -3.63
C LYS A 34 8.32 1.33 -2.49
N ALA A 35 9.04 0.95 -1.42
CA ALA A 35 8.44 0.26 -0.30
C ALA A 35 7.38 1.10 0.43
N MET A 36 7.62 2.41 0.60
CA MET A 36 6.65 3.32 1.21
C MET A 36 5.40 3.47 0.33
N THR A 37 5.56 3.61 -0.98
CA THR A 37 4.44 3.72 -1.93
C THR A 37 3.59 2.44 -1.93
N LEU A 38 4.22 1.27 -1.95
CA LEU A 38 3.53 -0.02 -1.83
C LEU A 38 2.76 -0.14 -0.50
N GLN A 39 3.33 0.34 0.61
CA GLN A 39 2.63 0.35 1.89
C GLN A 39 1.34 1.18 1.83
N TRP A 40 1.37 2.35 1.18
CA TRP A 40 0.19 3.21 1.02
C TRP A 40 -0.87 2.61 0.12
N LEU A 41 -0.46 2.03 -1.03
CA LEU A 41 -1.37 1.31 -1.93
C LEU A 41 -2.05 0.15 -1.21
N GLY A 42 -1.29 -0.64 -0.45
CA GLY A 42 -1.84 -1.73 0.34
C GLY A 42 -2.83 -1.27 1.41
N TRP A 43 -2.56 -0.13 2.07
CA TRP A 43 -3.50 0.46 3.02
C TRP A 43 -4.79 0.92 2.34
N LEU A 44 -4.71 1.64 1.22
CA LEU A 44 -5.91 2.08 0.50
C LEU A 44 -6.73 0.89 -0.03
N ALA A 45 -6.08 -0.15 -0.56
CA ALA A 45 -6.74 -1.39 -0.96
C ALA A 45 -7.51 -2.01 0.22
N ALA A 46 -6.88 -2.17 1.39
CA ALA A 46 -7.51 -2.81 2.55
C ALA A 46 -8.64 -1.98 3.17
N TYR A 47 -8.42 -0.68 3.37
CA TYR A 47 -9.30 0.15 4.21
C TYR A 47 -10.32 0.96 3.40
N ALA A 48 -9.96 1.35 2.18
CA ALA A 48 -10.82 2.16 1.32
C ALA A 48 -11.62 1.30 0.34
N GLN A 49 -10.96 0.30 -0.28
CA GLN A 49 -11.60 -0.59 -1.26
C GLN A 49 -12.11 -1.91 -0.66
N LYS A 50 -11.66 -2.26 0.55
CA LYS A 50 -11.89 -3.59 1.17
C LYS A 50 -11.36 -4.75 0.32
N ASP A 51 -10.41 -4.48 -0.57
CA ASP A 51 -9.69 -5.49 -1.34
C ASP A 51 -8.49 -5.96 -0.52
N TYR A 52 -8.75 -6.94 0.34
CA TYR A 52 -7.73 -7.48 1.24
C TYR A 52 -6.66 -8.28 0.50
N GLN A 53 -6.98 -8.90 -0.65
CA GLN A 53 -6.01 -9.69 -1.40
C GLN A 53 -4.96 -8.77 -2.03
N THR A 54 -5.40 -7.76 -2.80
CA THR A 54 -4.49 -6.77 -3.38
C THR A 54 -3.73 -6.00 -2.30
N ALA A 55 -4.37 -5.72 -1.17
CA ALA A 55 -3.69 -5.10 -0.04
C ALA A 55 -2.51 -5.94 0.48
N LEU A 56 -2.71 -7.24 0.66
CA LEU A 56 -1.66 -8.14 1.14
C LEU A 56 -0.52 -8.25 0.13
N ASP A 57 -0.83 -8.29 -1.17
CA ASP A 57 0.19 -8.35 -2.22
C ASP A 57 1.11 -7.12 -2.19
N TYR A 58 0.54 -5.91 -2.08
CA TYR A 58 1.33 -4.68 -1.95
C TYR A 58 2.11 -4.62 -0.63
N LEU A 59 1.48 -4.97 0.49
CA LEU A 59 2.13 -4.93 1.80
C LEU A 59 3.27 -5.95 1.90
N GLN A 60 3.14 -7.13 1.30
CA GLN A 60 4.18 -8.15 1.30
C GLN A 60 5.39 -7.70 0.48
N GLN A 61 5.17 -7.12 -0.71
CA GLN A 61 6.26 -6.55 -1.51
C GLN A 61 6.97 -5.41 -0.77
N SER A 62 6.22 -4.54 -0.08
CA SER A 62 6.80 -3.50 0.78
C SER A 62 7.65 -4.11 1.89
N LEU A 63 7.13 -5.13 2.58
CA LEU A 63 7.83 -5.81 3.66
C LEU A 63 9.15 -6.43 3.20
N ASP A 64 9.15 -7.14 2.06
CA ASP A 64 10.33 -7.80 1.52
C ASP A 64 11.45 -6.80 1.23
N ILE A 65 11.11 -5.64 0.65
CA ILE A 65 12.07 -4.57 0.39
C ILE A 65 12.61 -3.98 1.71
N LEU A 66 11.73 -3.67 2.67
CA LEU A 66 12.17 -3.10 3.95
C LEU A 66 13.06 -4.08 4.74
N GLN A 67 12.79 -5.38 4.66
CA GLN A 67 13.64 -6.41 5.25
C GLN A 67 15.02 -6.46 4.57
N HIS A 68 15.06 -6.37 3.23
CA HIS A 68 16.32 -6.29 2.49
C HIS A 68 17.15 -5.07 2.88
N LEU A 69 16.49 -3.93 3.11
CA LEU A 69 17.10 -2.68 3.57
C LEU A 69 17.40 -2.65 5.08
N GLN A 70 17.09 -3.72 5.82
CA GLN A 70 17.19 -3.77 7.29
C GLN A 70 16.49 -2.60 8.00
N SER A 71 15.39 -2.13 7.40
CA SER A 71 14.66 -0.97 7.86
C SER A 71 13.75 -1.33 9.05
N PRO A 72 13.71 -0.49 10.11
CA PRO A 72 12.81 -0.70 11.25
C PRO A 72 11.32 -0.55 10.88
N GLU A 73 11.01 0.05 9.72
CA GLU A 73 9.66 0.15 9.20
C GLU A 73 9.04 -1.20 8.82
N ALA A 74 9.86 -2.24 8.57
CA ALA A 74 9.37 -3.60 8.29
C ALA A 74 8.40 -4.11 9.37
N GLU A 75 8.69 -3.81 10.64
CA GLU A 75 7.82 -4.23 11.75
C GLU A 75 6.47 -3.50 11.75
N LYS A 76 6.42 -2.26 11.27
CA LYS A 76 5.15 -1.54 11.09
C LYS A 76 4.30 -2.22 10.01
N VAL A 77 4.91 -2.58 8.88
CA VAL A 77 4.21 -3.25 7.78
C VAL A 77 3.70 -4.63 8.19
N ARG A 78 4.47 -5.42 8.94
CA ARG A 78 4.00 -6.70 9.51
C ARG A 78 2.74 -6.56 10.35
N LYS A 79 2.68 -5.53 11.21
CA LYS A 79 1.48 -5.27 12.02
C LYS A 79 0.28 -4.89 11.17
N ILE A 80 0.48 -4.22 10.03
CA ILE A 80 -0.60 -3.91 9.09
C ILE A 80 -1.07 -5.20 8.41
N ILE A 81 -0.16 -6.04 7.90
CA ILE A 81 -0.48 -7.33 7.31
C ILE A 81 -1.32 -8.20 8.25
N ALA A 82 -0.90 -8.33 9.52
CA ALA A 82 -1.63 -9.09 10.52
C ALA A 82 -3.07 -8.57 10.72
N LYS A 83 -3.25 -7.25 10.75
CA LYS A 83 -4.59 -6.63 10.85
C LYS A 83 -5.45 -6.88 9.62
N VAL A 84 -4.86 -6.86 8.42
CA VAL A 84 -5.58 -7.13 7.17
C VAL A 84 -6.01 -8.60 7.12
N GLN A 85 -5.12 -9.53 7.47
CA GLN A 85 -5.44 -10.96 7.56
C GLN A 85 -6.57 -11.25 8.55
N GLN A 86 -6.57 -10.59 9.72
CA GLN A 86 -7.66 -10.71 10.71
C GLN A 86 -9.01 -10.23 10.19
N ARG A 87 -9.04 -9.29 9.24
CA ARG A 87 -10.28 -8.75 8.66
C ARG A 87 -10.79 -9.54 7.45
N MET A 88 -9.94 -10.39 6.88
CA MET A 88 -10.27 -11.26 5.76
C MET A 88 -11.01 -12.53 6.20
N ASN A 89 -10.82 -12.93 7.47
CA ASN A 89 -11.56 -14.02 8.14
C ASN A 89 -12.88 -13.52 8.73
#